data_AF-A0A9W8N5T0-F1
#
_entry.id   AF-A0A9W8N5T0-F1
#
_cell.length_a   1.000
_cell.length_b   1.000
_cell.length_c   1.000
_cell.angle_alpha   90.00
_cell.angle_beta   90.00
_cell.angle_gamma   90.00
#
_symmetry.space_group_name_H-M   'P 1'
#
loop_
_entity.id
_entity.type
_entity.pdbx_description
1 polymer ?
#
loop_
_entity_poly.entity_id
_entity_poly.type
_entity_poly.pdbx_seq_one_letter_code
_entity_poly.pdbx_strand_id
1 'polypeptide(L)' 'MRPNDFMKAIPQFIKRHGGRVPTKAIVDHFNPHCKTRDQTAEFKEALNRVAKMDQRGSSMRGIWVLREGYG' A
#
# COMPACT_ATOMS: atom_id res chain seq x y z
N MET A 1 -6.51 6.12 12.21
CA MET A 1 -6.90 6.45 10.82
C MET A 1 -8.29 5.88 10.61
N ARG A 2 -9.15 6.63 9.92
CA ARG A 2 -10.40 6.09 9.38
C ARG A 2 -10.09 5.41 8.03
N PRO A 3 -10.90 4.46 7.54
CA PRO A 3 -10.66 3.75 6.29
C PRO A 3 -10.43 4.67 5.08
N ASN A 4 -11.10 5.83 5.06
CA ASN A 4 -10.94 6.84 4.01
C ASN A 4 -9.54 7.50 3.99
N ASP A 5 -8.78 7.41 5.07
CA ASP A 5 -7.43 7.96 5.16
C ASP A 5 -6.44 7.06 4.41
N PHE A 6 -6.59 5.74 4.46
CA PHE A 6 -5.69 4.81 3.77
C PHE A 6 -5.77 4.95 2.25
N MET A 7 -6.97 5.12 1.68
CA MET A 7 -7.16 5.34 0.24
C MET A 7 -6.47 6.61 -0.28
N LYS A 8 -6.24 7.61 0.58
CA LYS A 8 -5.50 8.84 0.23
C LYS A 8 -4.01 8.74 0.56
N ALA A 9 -3.68 8.12 1.69
CA ALA A 9 -2.31 8.00 2.19
C ALA A 9 -1.46 7.05 1.34
N ILE A 10 -2.02 5.91 0.92
CA ILE A 10 -1.28 4.90 0.15
C ILE A 10 -0.81 5.46 -1.20
N PRO A 11 -1.65 6.14 -2.02
CA PRO A 11 -1.18 6.76 -3.26
C PRO A 11 -0.10 7.79 -3.04
N GLN A 12 -0.26 8.67 -2.05
CA GLN A 12 0.75 9.68 -1.73
C GLN A 12 2.08 9.05 -1.32
N PHE A 13 2.04 7.99 -0.51
CA PHE A 13 3.22 7.26 -0.08
C PHE A 13 3.95 6.61 -1.26
N ILE A 14 3.22 5.94 -2.16
CA ILE A 14 3.82 5.30 -3.34
C ILE A 14 4.36 6.34 -4.32
N LYS A 15 3.66 7.46 -4.56
CA LYS A 15 4.16 8.58 -5.38
C LYS A 15 5.47 9.16 -4.82
N ARG A 16 5.53 9.39 -3.51
CA ARG A 16 6.72 9.92 -2.82
C ARG A 16 7.94 9.01 -2.96
N HIS A 17 7.73 7.71 -3.20
CA HIS A 17 8.78 6.72 -3.43
C HIS A 17 9.03 6.44 -4.93
N GLY A 18 8.58 7.31 -5.82
CA GLY A 18 8.83 7.17 -7.26
C GLY A 18 7.89 6.19 -7.96
N GLY A 19 6.68 6.00 -7.42
CA GLY A 19 5.61 5.20 -8.05
C GLY A 19 5.68 3.69 -7.78
N ARG A 20 6.69 3.23 -7.03
CA ARG A 20 6.91 1.81 -6.70
C ARG A 20 7.46 1.64 -5.29
N VAL A 21 6.93 0.69 -4.53
CA VAL A 21 7.36 0.46 -3.15
C VAL A 21 7.37 -1.03 -2.78
N PRO A 22 8.42 -1.56 -2.13
CA PRO A 22 8.41 -2.92 -1.61
C PRO A 22 7.32 -3.16 -0.55
N THR A 23 6.72 -4.37 -0.52
CA THR A 23 5.72 -4.75 0.49
C THR A 23 6.18 -4.43 1.91
N LYS A 24 7.44 -4.72 2.25
CA LYS A 24 7.98 -4.43 3.59
C LYS A 24 7.89 -2.94 3.96
N ALA A 25 8.26 -2.04 3.04
CA ALA A 25 8.26 -0.61 3.32
C ALA A 25 6.82 -0.06 3.49
N ILE A 26 5.88 -0.53 2.68
CA ILE A 26 4.45 -0.20 2.85
C ILE A 26 3.93 -0.72 4.20
N VAL A 27 4.16 -1.99 4.51
CA VAL A 27 3.67 -2.60 5.75
C VAL A 27 4.28 -1.91 6.96
N ASP A 28 5.60 -1.75 7.01
CA ASP A 28 6.29 -1.11 8.14
C ASP A 28 5.77 0.33 8.38
N HIS A 29 5.45 1.08 7.33
CA HIS A 29 4.91 2.44 7.44
C HIS A 29 3.47 2.47 7.99
N PHE A 30 2.60 1.56 7.55
CA PHE A 30 1.18 1.57 7.93
C PHE A 30 0.85 0.66 9.12
N ASN A 31 1.75 -0.23 9.52
CA ASN A 31 1.57 -1.14 10.66
C ASN A 31 1.23 -0.40 11.99
N PRO A 32 1.84 0.75 12.32
CA PRO A 32 1.46 1.53 13.51
C PRO A 32 -0.01 2.02 13.52
N HIS A 33 -0.63 2.13 12.34
CA HIS A 33 -2.04 2.51 12.17
C HIS A 33 -2.99 1.31 12.20
N CYS A 34 -2.46 0.09 12.08
CA CYS A 34 -3.20 -1.17 12.07
C CYS A 34 -3.14 -1.84 13.45
N LYS A 35 -3.78 -1.24 14.46
CA LYS A 35 -3.80 -1.78 15.83
C LYS A 35 -4.79 -2.93 16.01
N THR A 36 -5.83 -2.97 15.18
CA THR A 36 -6.85 -4.03 15.20
C THR A 36 -6.84 -4.83 13.90
N ARG A 37 -7.45 -6.03 13.95
CA ARG A 37 -7.64 -6.86 12.77
C ARG A 37 -8.48 -6.16 11.70
N ASP A 38 -9.47 -5.39 12.12
CA ASP A 38 -10.35 -4.65 11.22
C ASP A 38 -9.59 -3.53 10.50
N GLN A 39 -8.75 -2.77 11.21
CA GLN A 39 -7.87 -1.76 10.59
C GLN A 39 -6.88 -2.39 9.61
N THR A 40 -6.36 -3.57 9.93
CA THR A 40 -5.49 -4.31 9.02
C THR A 40 -6.24 -4.77 7.76
N ALA A 41 -7.49 -5.18 7.90
CA ALA A 41 -8.34 -5.57 6.78
C ALA A 41 -8.66 -4.36 5.90
N GLU A 42 -9.05 -3.23 6.50
CA GLU A 42 -9.30 -1.97 5.80
C GLU A 42 -8.06 -1.48 5.03
N PHE A 43 -6.88 -1.54 5.65
CA PHE A 43 -5.63 -1.19 4.99
C PHE A 43 -5.36 -2.10 3.78
N LYS A 44 -5.53 -3.42 3.92
CA LYS A 44 -5.35 -4.36 2.81
C LYS A 44 -6.34 -4.12 1.68
N GLU A 45 -7.60 -3.82 1.99
CA GLU A 45 -8.62 -3.51 1.00
C GLU A 45 -8.28 -2.22 0.24
N ALA A 46 -7.94 -1.15 0.97
CA ALA A 46 -7.53 0.11 0.40
C ALA A 46 -6.27 -0.04 -0.49
N LEU A 47 -5.27 -0.79 -0.01
CA LEU A 47 -4.03 -1.06 -0.76
C LEU A 47 -4.32 -1.76 -2.08
N ASN A 48 -5.13 -2.81 -2.08
CA ASN A 48 -5.51 -3.53 -3.30
C ASN A 48 -6.35 -2.70 -4.27
N ARG A 49 -7.11 -1.73 -3.74
CA ARG A 49 -7.97 -0.83 -4.53
C ARG A 49 -7.17 0.24 -5.27
N VAL A 50 -6.14 0.79 -4.66
CA VAL A 50 -5.36 1.92 -5.23
C VAL A 50 -4.05 1.48 -5.88
N ALA A 51 -3.51 0.33 -5.46
CA ALA A 51 -2.26 -0.21 -5.95
C ALA A 51 -2.42 -1.67 -6.36
N LYS A 52 -1.49 -2.15 -7.17
CA LYS A 52 -1.37 -3.55 -7.57
C LYS A 52 0.04 -4.04 -7.23
N MET A 53 0.14 -5.31 -6.86
CA MET A 53 1.42 -5.96 -6.65
C MET A 53 2.01 -6.37 -7.99
N ASP A 54 3.17 -5.82 -8.32
CA ASP A 54 4.04 -6.23 -9.42
C ASP A 54 5.04 -7.27 -8.90
N GLN A 55 4.90 -8.51 -9.36
CA GLN A 55 5.74 -9.66 -9.00
C GLN A 55 6.94 -9.85 -9.96
N ARG A 56 7.36 -8.81 -10.70
CA ARG A 56 8.42 -8.91 -11.73
C ARG A 56 9.86 -9.13 -11.23
N GLY A 57 10.10 -9.57 -9.99
CA GLY A 57 11.45 -9.78 -9.44
C GLY A 57 11.68 -11.22 -8.98
N SER A 58 12.86 -11.78 -9.26
CA SER A 58 13.32 -13.09 -8.75
C SER A 58 13.48 -13.15 -7.22
N SER A 59 13.45 -12.00 -6.54
CA SER A 59 13.30 -11.91 -5.10
C SER A 59 11.82 -12.03 -4.77
N MET A 60 11.43 -12.98 -3.90
CA MET A 60 10.06 -13.21 -3.40
C MET A 60 9.38 -12.01 -2.71
N ARG A 61 9.91 -10.78 -2.84
CA ARG A 61 9.34 -9.56 -2.30
C ARG A 61 8.54 -8.85 -3.38
N GLY A 62 7.21 -8.92 -3.26
CA GLY A 62 6.29 -8.16 -4.10
C GLY A 62 6.57 -6.65 -4.01
N ILE A 63 6.56 -5.99 -5.16
CA ILE A 63 6.60 -4.53 -5.26
C ILE A 63 5.17 -4.05 -5.49
N TRP A 64 4.75 -2.98 -4.85
CA TRP A 64 3.46 -2.33 -5.09
C TRP A 64 3.64 -1.12 -5.98
N VAL A 65 2.80 -1.03 -7.01
CA VAL A 65 2.73 0.09 -7.95
C VAL A 65 1.31 0.61 -8.01
N LEU A 66 1.14 1.91 -8.28
CA LEU A 66 -0.20 2.49 -8.37
C LEU A 66 -0.98 1.91 -9.55
N ARG A 67 -2.30 1.79 -9.36
CA ARG A 67 -3.22 1.54 -10.48
C ARG A 67 -3.36 2.80 -11.31
N GLU A 68 -3.68 2.60 -12.60
CA GLU A 68 -4.01 3.68 -13.52
C GLU A 68 -5.17 4.50 -12.96
N GLY A 69 -5.02 5.83 -12.94
CA GLY A 69 -5.98 6.76 -12.31
C GLY A 69 -5.62 7.21 -10.88
N TYR A 70 -4.68 6.54 -10.21
CA TYR A 70 -4.13 7.00 -8.93
C TYR A 70 -2.71 7.59 -9.06
N GLY A 71 -2.09 7.44 -10.23
CA GLY A 71 -0.75 7.94 -10.61
C GLY A 71 -0.64 9.46 -10.69
#